data_AF-A0A5Q4E2H5-F1
#
_entry.id   AF-A0A5Q4E2H5-F1
#
_cell.length_a   1.000
_cell.length_b   1.000
_cell.length_c   1.000
_cell.angle_alpha   90.00
_cell.angle_beta   90.00
_cell.angle_gamma   90.00
#
_symmetry.space_group_name_H-M   'P 1'
#
loop_
_entity.id
_entity.type
_entity.pdbx_description
1 polymer ?
#
loop_
_entity_poly.entity_id
_entity_poly.type
_entity_poly.pdbx_seq_one_letter_code
_entity_poly.pdbx_strand_id
1 'polypeptide(L)'
;MKVLVIGGDGYCGWATALYLSNRGYEVGILDSLVRRHWDAQLQIETLTPIAPIQSRLQRWKDLTGKHIDLYVGDINDYAFLEQTMLAFEPGAVVHFGEQRSAPFSMIDREHAVLTQANNVLGNLNLLYVLRDHFPDCHLVKLGTMGEYGTPNIDIEEGYITIEHNGRKDTLPYPKQPGSFYHLSKVHDSHNIHFACKVWGLRAT
;
A
#
# COMPACT_ATOMS: atom_id res chain seq x y z
N MET A 1 16.53 9.25 -8.19
CA MET A 1 15.77 8.97 -6.95
C MET A 1 15.22 7.56 -7.05
N LYS A 2 15.40 6.77 -5.99
CA LYS A 2 14.93 5.39 -5.91
C LYS A 2 13.51 5.32 -5.35
N VAL A 3 12.64 4.53 -5.99
CA VAL A 3 11.25 4.32 -5.57
C VAL A 3 10.98 2.83 -5.40
N LEU A 4 10.63 2.42 -4.18
CA LEU A 4 10.21 1.05 -3.91
C LEU A 4 8.70 0.94 -4.07
N VAL A 5 8.24 0.06 -4.95
CA VAL A 5 6.83 -0.22 -5.19
C VAL A 5 6.46 -1.53 -4.50
N ILE A 6 5.88 -1.43 -3.31
CA ILE A 6 5.38 -2.58 -2.56
C ILE A 6 4.04 -3.00 -3.16
N GLY A 7 3.86 -4.28 -3.50
CA GLY A 7 2.71 -4.77 -4.28
C GLY A 7 2.85 -4.54 -5.78
N GLY A 8 4.08 -4.49 -6.28
CA GLY A 8 4.40 -4.13 -7.66
C GLY A 8 4.04 -5.17 -8.73
N ASP A 9 3.64 -6.40 -8.39
CA ASP A 9 3.08 -7.35 -9.36
C ASP A 9 1.54 -7.21 -9.50
N GLY A 10 0.91 -6.47 -8.58
CA GLY A 10 -0.52 -6.17 -8.58
C GLY A 10 -0.96 -5.25 -9.73
N TYR A 11 -2.28 -5.06 -9.85
CA TYR A 11 -2.90 -4.30 -10.95
C TYR A 11 -2.38 -2.85 -11.04
N CYS A 12 -2.50 -2.07 -9.96
CA CYS A 12 -2.00 -0.68 -9.93
C CYS A 12 -0.47 -0.65 -9.80
N GLY A 13 0.11 -1.55 -9.01
CA GLY A 13 1.55 -1.59 -8.73
C GLY A 13 2.38 -1.82 -9.99
N TRP A 14 2.00 -2.79 -10.82
CA TRP A 14 2.72 -3.11 -12.05
C TRP A 14 2.74 -1.95 -13.04
N ALA A 15 1.57 -1.34 -13.28
CA ALA A 15 1.47 -0.19 -14.16
C ALA A 15 2.28 1.01 -13.63
N THR A 16 2.25 1.24 -12.33
CA THR A 16 2.99 2.33 -11.67
C THR A 16 4.49 2.10 -11.75
N ALA A 17 4.98 0.88 -11.49
CA ALA A 17 6.40 0.55 -11.56
C ALA A 17 6.98 0.78 -12.97
N LEU A 18 6.26 0.33 -14.01
CA LEU A 18 6.64 0.59 -15.40
C LEU A 18 6.65 2.09 -15.73
N TYR A 19 5.62 2.83 -15.31
CA TYR A 19 5.54 4.26 -15.54
C TYR A 19 6.70 5.00 -14.89
N LEU A 20 6.98 4.74 -13.61
CA LEU A 20 8.08 5.38 -12.87
C LEU A 20 9.44 5.04 -13.49
N SER A 21 9.68 3.77 -13.84
CA SER A 21 10.90 3.38 -14.55
C SER A 21 11.02 4.11 -15.89
N ASN A 22 9.90 4.25 -16.63
CA ASN A 22 9.89 4.98 -17.88
C ASN A 22 10.23 6.47 -17.69
N ARG A 23 9.78 7.07 -16.58
CA ARG A 23 10.06 8.46 -16.19
C ARG A 23 11.48 8.71 -15.69
N GLY A 24 12.31 7.67 -15.57
CA GLY A 24 13.72 7.77 -15.18
C GLY A 24 13.98 7.59 -13.69
N TYR A 25 13.00 7.11 -12.92
CA TYR A 25 13.24 6.66 -11.54
C TYR A 25 13.95 5.30 -11.55
N GLU A 26 14.80 5.09 -10.55
CA GLU A 26 15.31 3.77 -10.20
C GLU A 26 14.21 3.06 -9.40
N VAL A 27 13.72 1.91 -9.87
CA VAL A 27 12.53 1.28 -9.31
C VAL A 27 12.86 -0.11 -8.80
N GLY A 28 12.40 -0.41 -7.58
CA GLY A 28 12.35 -1.75 -7.03
C GLY A 28 10.90 -2.19 -6.83
N ILE A 29 10.62 -3.47 -6.99
CA ILE A 29 9.34 -4.10 -6.65
C ILE A 29 9.56 -5.01 -5.45
N LEU A 30 8.74 -4.86 -4.41
CA LEU A 30 8.62 -5.81 -3.31
C LEU A 30 7.24 -6.44 -3.36
N ASP A 31 7.14 -7.76 -3.57
CA ASP A 31 5.86 -8.46 -3.67
C ASP A 31 5.97 -9.93 -3.27
N SER A 32 5.06 -10.43 -2.41
CA SER A 32 5.00 -11.85 -2.02
C SER A 32 4.30 -12.73 -3.06
N LEU A 33 3.69 -12.12 -4.07
CA LEU A 33 2.85 -12.76 -5.10
C LEU A 33 1.60 -13.43 -4.53
N VAL A 34 1.26 -13.17 -3.25
CA VAL A 34 0.13 -13.80 -2.55
C VAL A 34 -1.21 -13.55 -3.24
N ARG A 35 -1.34 -12.43 -3.96
CA ARG A 35 -2.54 -12.13 -4.75
C ARG A 35 -2.80 -13.18 -5.85
N ARG A 36 -1.76 -13.77 -6.44
CA ARG A 36 -1.92 -14.89 -7.41
C ARG A 36 -2.29 -16.19 -6.71
N HIS A 37 -1.79 -16.39 -5.49
CA HIS A 37 -2.17 -17.54 -4.67
C HIS A 37 -3.66 -17.52 -4.29
N TRP A 38 -4.18 -16.36 -3.88
CA TRP A 38 -5.61 -16.20 -3.60
C TRP A 38 -6.49 -16.45 -4.83
N ASP A 39 -6.03 -16.04 -6.02
CA ASP A 39 -6.75 -16.36 -7.27
C ASP A 39 -6.88 -17.85 -7.48
N ALA A 40 -5.78 -18.59 -7.31
CA ALA A 40 -5.78 -20.04 -7.45
C ALA A 40 -6.68 -20.72 -6.42
N GLN A 41 -6.68 -20.24 -5.17
CA GLN A 41 -7.55 -20.76 -4.10
C GLN A 41 -9.03 -20.55 -4.41
N LEU A 42 -9.39 -19.38 -4.93
CA LEU A 42 -10.77 -19.04 -5.29
C LEU A 42 -11.17 -19.53 -6.68
N GLN A 43 -10.27 -20.20 -7.39
CA GLN A 43 -10.47 -20.68 -8.76
C GLN A 43 -10.91 -19.57 -9.72
N ILE A 44 -10.32 -18.39 -9.56
CA ILE A 44 -10.57 -17.22 -10.40
C ILE A 44 -9.35 -16.92 -11.26
N GLU A 45 -9.61 -16.43 -12.47
CA GLU A 45 -8.57 -16.08 -13.43
C GLU A 45 -8.73 -14.64 -13.91
N THR A 46 -7.61 -14.02 -14.26
CA THR A 46 -7.61 -12.73 -14.94
C THR A 46 -8.14 -12.88 -16.36
N LEU A 47 -9.02 -11.98 -16.80
CA LEU A 47 -9.52 -11.96 -18.19
C LEU A 47 -8.39 -11.97 -19.23
N THR A 48 -7.35 -11.17 -18.99
CA THR A 48 -6.17 -11.11 -19.84
C THR A 48 -5.08 -12.00 -19.23
N PRO A 49 -4.54 -12.99 -19.95
CA PRO A 49 -3.42 -13.79 -19.46
C PRO A 49 -2.23 -12.89 -19.09
N ILE A 50 -1.72 -13.05 -17.87
CA ILE A 50 -0.57 -12.28 -17.37
C ILE A 50 0.63 -13.18 -17.16
N ALA A 51 1.79 -12.74 -17.66
CA ALA A 51 3.05 -13.46 -17.49
C ALA A 51 3.50 -13.48 -16.00
N PRO A 52 4.36 -14.44 -15.62
CA PRO A 52 5.08 -14.41 -14.34
C PRO A 52 5.93 -13.15 -14.21
N ILE A 53 6.09 -12.65 -12.97
CA ILE A 53 6.77 -11.36 -12.72
C ILE A 53 8.18 -11.30 -13.32
N GLN A 54 8.95 -12.39 -13.26
CA GLN A 54 10.30 -12.46 -13.83
C GLN A 54 10.27 -12.26 -15.35
N SER A 55 9.33 -12.88 -16.06
CA SER A 55 9.17 -12.70 -17.51
C SER A 55 8.72 -11.29 -17.87
N ARG A 56 7.86 -10.68 -17.05
CA ARG A 56 7.42 -9.28 -17.24
C ARG A 56 8.61 -8.32 -17.12
N LEU A 57 9.45 -8.49 -16.10
CA LEU A 57 10.64 -7.67 -15.85
C LEU A 57 11.71 -7.86 -16.92
N GLN A 58 11.97 -9.11 -17.33
CA GLN A 58 12.89 -9.39 -18.42
C GLN A 58 12.44 -8.70 -19.71
N ARG A 59 11.14 -8.79 -20.03
CA ARG A 59 10.59 -8.12 -21.21
C ARG A 59 10.76 -6.60 -21.15
N TRP A 60 10.60 -5.98 -19.99
CA TRP A 60 10.83 -4.54 -19.82
C TRP A 60 12.30 -4.17 -20.09
N LYS A 61 13.23 -4.96 -19.55
CA LYS A 61 14.67 -4.78 -19.78
C LYS A 61 15.03 -4.96 -21.26
N ASP A 62 14.49 -5.97 -21.92
CA ASP A 62 14.76 -6.23 -23.35
C ASP A 62 14.30 -5.07 -24.25
N LEU A 63 13.16 -4.45 -23.93
CA LEU A 63 12.58 -3.36 -24.72
C LEU A 63 13.22 -2.01 -24.45
N THR A 64 13.69 -1.76 -23.22
CA THR A 64 14.06 -0.40 -22.78
C THR A 64 15.50 -0.27 -22.29
N GLY A 65 16.19 -1.39 -22.04
CA GLY A 65 17.47 -1.44 -21.34
C GLY A 65 17.37 -1.17 -19.84
N LYS A 66 16.20 -0.79 -19.30
CA LYS A 66 16.03 -0.42 -17.89
C LYS A 66 15.81 -1.64 -17.02
N HIS A 67 16.47 -1.66 -15.87
CA HIS A 67 16.25 -2.68 -14.85
C HIS A 67 15.26 -2.20 -13.80
N ILE A 68 14.46 -3.13 -13.29
CA ILE A 68 13.60 -2.94 -12.12
C ILE A 68 13.96 -4.08 -11.17
N ASP A 69 14.41 -3.74 -9.97
CA ASP A 69 14.81 -4.73 -8.97
C ASP A 69 13.59 -5.51 -8.46
N LEU A 70 13.77 -6.77 -8.08
CA LEU A 70 12.69 -7.62 -7.57
C LEU A 70 13.07 -8.25 -6.24
N TYR A 71 12.25 -8.01 -5.23
CA TYR A 71 12.34 -8.59 -3.90
C TYR A 71 11.05 -9.39 -3.64
N VAL A 72 11.16 -10.72 -3.57
CA VAL A 72 10.00 -11.60 -3.37
C VAL A 72 9.91 -12.02 -1.91
N GLY A 73 8.93 -11.49 -1.19
CA GLY A 73 8.67 -11.81 0.21
C GLY A 73 7.52 -10.99 0.80
N ASP A 74 7.12 -11.35 2.02
CA ASP A 74 6.00 -10.73 2.74
C ASP A 74 6.51 -9.58 3.62
N ILE A 75 5.84 -8.42 3.58
CA ILE A 75 6.17 -7.28 4.44
C ILE A 75 5.81 -7.52 5.91
N ASN A 76 4.99 -8.55 6.20
CA ASN A 76 4.73 -9.00 7.55
C ASN A 76 5.91 -9.79 8.16
N ASP A 77 6.85 -10.26 7.32
CA ASP A 77 8.18 -10.65 7.77
C ASP A 77 9.04 -9.39 7.91
N TYR A 78 9.13 -8.88 9.14
CA TYR A 78 9.86 -7.65 9.44
C TYR A 78 11.34 -7.72 9.05
N ALA A 79 11.99 -8.87 9.27
CA ALA A 79 13.41 -9.03 8.96
C ALA A 79 13.65 -8.97 7.45
N PHE A 80 12.77 -9.62 6.66
CA PHE A 80 12.81 -9.52 5.20
C PHE A 80 12.55 -8.08 4.71
N LEU A 81 11.53 -7.40 5.27
CA LEU A 81 11.22 -6.02 4.92
C LEU A 81 12.39 -5.09 5.20
N GLU A 82 12.95 -5.16 6.41
CA GLU A 82 14.09 -4.35 6.83
C GLU A 82 15.31 -4.58 5.92
N GLN A 83 15.66 -5.84 5.65
CA GLN A 83 16.76 -6.18 4.75
C GLN A 83 16.52 -5.65 3.32
N THR A 84 15.30 -5.76 2.81
CA THR A 84 14.95 -5.24 1.48
C THR A 84 15.08 -3.72 1.41
N MET A 85 14.57 -3.03 2.43
CA MET A 85 14.64 -1.57 2.52
C MET A 85 16.10 -1.09 2.62
N LEU A 86 16.93 -1.75 3.43
CA LEU A 86 18.37 -1.48 3.55
C LEU A 86 19.15 -1.80 2.27
N ALA A 87 18.78 -2.84 1.53
CA ALA A 87 19.43 -3.17 0.27
C ALA A 87 19.08 -2.19 -0.86
N PHE A 88 17.83 -1.72 -0.91
CA PHE A 88 17.36 -0.86 -1.98
C PHE A 88 17.61 0.64 -1.71
N GLU A 89 17.49 1.08 -0.45
CA GLU A 89 17.62 2.46 0.01
C GLU A 89 16.66 3.45 -0.70
N PRO A 90 15.32 3.27 -0.57
CA PRO A 90 14.36 4.11 -1.27
C PRO A 90 14.32 5.55 -0.74
N GLY A 91 14.23 6.53 -1.65
CA GLY A 91 13.84 7.90 -1.32
C GLY A 91 12.33 8.09 -1.23
N ALA A 92 11.55 7.19 -1.83
CA ALA A 92 10.11 7.11 -1.67
C ALA A 92 9.63 5.65 -1.71
N VAL A 93 8.55 5.34 -0.99
CA VAL A 93 7.87 4.04 -1.01
C VAL A 93 6.44 4.25 -1.49
N VAL A 94 6.01 3.51 -2.52
CA VAL A 94 4.61 3.44 -2.93
C VAL A 94 4.02 2.13 -2.42
N HIS A 95 3.05 2.20 -1.50
CA HIS A 95 2.51 1.02 -0.84
C HIS A 95 1.15 0.60 -1.42
N PHE A 96 1.19 -0.41 -2.30
CA PHE A 96 0.02 -1.11 -2.86
C PHE A 96 -0.18 -2.53 -2.30
N GLY A 97 0.83 -3.11 -1.65
CA GLY A 97 0.87 -4.53 -1.25
C GLY A 97 -0.03 -4.90 -0.07
N GLU A 98 -1.34 -4.91 -0.30
CA GLU A 98 -2.36 -5.20 0.71
C GLU A 98 -3.50 -6.04 0.12
N GLN A 99 -4.21 -6.77 0.98
CA GLN A 99 -5.48 -7.40 0.61
C GLN A 99 -6.51 -6.31 0.33
N ARG A 100 -6.90 -6.14 -0.94
CA ARG A 100 -7.68 -4.99 -1.43
C ARG A 100 -9.16 -5.25 -1.78
N SER A 101 -9.62 -6.48 -1.70
CA SER A 101 -10.96 -6.89 -2.13
C SER A 101 -11.94 -6.84 -0.96
N ALA A 102 -12.97 -6.00 -1.09
CA ALA A 102 -14.08 -5.96 -0.15
C ALA A 102 -14.84 -7.29 -0.08
N PRO A 103 -15.26 -7.92 -1.20
CA PRO A 103 -15.89 -9.23 -1.15
C PRO A 103 -15.01 -10.29 -0.48
N PHE A 104 -13.71 -10.34 -0.80
CA PHE A 104 -12.77 -11.26 -0.18
C PHE A 104 -12.76 -11.11 1.34
N SER A 105 -12.68 -9.86 1.83
CA SER A 105 -12.66 -9.56 3.26
C SER A 105 -13.94 -9.96 4.01
N MET A 106 -15.01 -10.32 3.29
CA MET A 106 -16.33 -10.63 3.84
C MET A 106 -16.74 -12.09 3.59
N ILE A 107 -15.87 -12.94 3.03
CA ILE A 107 -16.18 -14.36 2.75
C ILE A 107 -16.52 -15.10 4.05
N ASP A 108 -15.61 -15.06 5.01
CA ASP A 108 -15.75 -15.68 6.33
C ASP A 108 -14.83 -14.97 7.35
N ARG A 109 -14.79 -15.51 8.56
CA ARG A 109 -14.00 -14.96 9.67
C ARG A 109 -12.50 -14.99 9.36
N GLU A 110 -12.01 -16.07 8.77
CA GLU A 110 -10.61 -16.28 8.43
C GLU A 110 -10.14 -15.22 7.43
N HIS A 111 -10.93 -14.92 6.40
CA HIS A 111 -10.61 -13.89 5.40
C HIS A 111 -10.68 -12.47 5.98
N ALA A 112 -11.64 -12.21 6.88
CA ALA A 112 -11.73 -10.93 7.58
C ALA A 112 -10.49 -10.68 8.45
N VAL A 113 -10.10 -11.66 9.27
CA VAL A 113 -8.91 -11.60 10.13
C VAL A 113 -7.65 -11.48 9.30
N LEU A 114 -7.51 -12.27 8.23
CA LEU A 114 -6.37 -12.18 7.32
C LEU A 114 -6.26 -10.78 6.73
N THR A 115 -7.37 -10.21 6.24
CA THR A 115 -7.37 -8.86 5.64
C THR A 115 -6.87 -7.82 6.63
N GLN A 116 -7.39 -7.85 7.85
CA GLN A 116 -7.01 -6.90 8.90
C GLN A 116 -5.56 -7.08 9.33
N ALA A 117 -5.15 -8.32 9.64
CA ALA A 117 -3.79 -8.61 10.09
C ALA A 117 -2.75 -8.28 9.01
N ASN A 118 -2.95 -8.75 7.78
CA ASN A 118 -2.01 -8.54 6.68
C ASN A 118 -1.78 -7.05 6.40
N ASN A 119 -2.86 -6.27 6.33
CA ASN A 119 -2.78 -4.87 5.94
C ASN A 119 -2.20 -4.03 7.09
N VAL A 120 -2.80 -4.12 8.28
CA VAL A 120 -2.46 -3.25 9.41
C VAL A 120 -1.07 -3.56 9.95
N LEU A 121 -0.69 -4.84 10.07
CA LEU A 121 0.65 -5.20 10.56
C LEU A 121 1.73 -4.90 9.52
N GLY A 122 1.48 -5.16 8.24
CA GLY A 122 2.40 -4.80 7.16
C GLY A 122 2.67 -3.29 7.09
N ASN A 123 1.62 -2.48 7.22
CA ASN A 123 1.73 -1.03 7.29
C ASN A 123 2.51 -0.57 8.55
N LEU A 124 2.24 -1.16 9.72
CA LEU A 124 3.00 -0.87 10.94
C LEU A 124 4.48 -1.22 10.79
N ASN A 125 4.81 -2.41 10.27
CA ASN A 125 6.18 -2.83 10.01
C ASN A 125 6.91 -1.81 9.13
N LEU A 126 6.27 -1.37 8.03
CA LEU A 126 6.83 -0.35 7.15
C LEU A 126 7.08 0.97 7.88
N LEU A 127 6.13 1.44 8.69
CA LEU A 127 6.30 2.69 9.46
C LEU A 127 7.48 2.61 10.44
N TYR A 128 7.71 1.46 11.07
CA TYR A 128 8.88 1.25 11.94
C TYR A 128 10.19 1.27 11.16
N VAL A 129 10.27 0.55 10.04
CA VAL A 129 11.47 0.56 9.19
C VAL A 129 11.78 1.96 8.67
N LEU A 130 10.75 2.72 8.26
CA LEU A 130 10.90 4.12 7.85
C LEU A 130 11.41 4.98 9.00
N ARG A 131 10.84 4.88 10.20
CA ARG A 131 11.29 5.64 11.37
C ARG A 131 12.75 5.36 11.70
N ASP A 132 13.14 4.08 11.73
CA ASP A 132 14.44 3.67 12.26
C ASP A 132 15.58 3.90 11.28
N HIS A 133 15.32 3.73 9.97
CA HIS A 133 16.38 3.72 8.95
C HIS A 133 16.20 4.78 7.86
N PHE A 134 14.97 5.26 7.61
CA PHE A 134 14.66 6.12 6.47
C PHE A 134 13.70 7.27 6.82
N PRO A 135 14.02 8.13 7.82
CA PRO A 135 13.09 9.15 8.32
C PRO A 135 12.69 10.19 7.27
N ASP A 136 13.54 10.42 6.26
CA ASP A 136 13.29 11.36 5.16
C ASP A 136 12.56 10.74 3.97
N CYS A 137 12.39 9.41 3.94
CA CYS A 137 11.72 8.70 2.85
C CYS A 137 10.22 9.02 2.84
N HIS A 138 9.70 9.36 1.66
CA HIS A 138 8.29 9.70 1.50
C HIS A 138 7.45 8.44 1.31
N LEU A 139 6.52 8.18 2.23
CA LEU A 139 5.50 7.15 2.07
C LEU A 139 4.33 7.67 1.21
N VAL A 140 4.07 7.04 0.08
CA VAL A 140 2.86 7.22 -0.73
C VAL A 140 1.96 6.00 -0.51
N LYS A 141 0.94 6.14 0.34
CA LYS A 141 0.05 5.04 0.74
C LYS A 141 -1.18 5.01 -0.15
N LEU A 142 -1.54 3.84 -0.65
CA LEU A 142 -2.86 3.66 -1.23
C LEU A 142 -3.91 3.51 -0.12
N GLY A 143 -4.67 4.58 0.12
CA GLY A 143 -5.88 4.57 0.94
C GLY A 143 -7.11 4.00 0.20
N THR A 144 -8.30 4.50 0.50
CA THR A 144 -9.52 4.24 -0.27
C THR A 144 -10.58 5.32 -0.02
N MET A 145 -11.30 5.76 -1.05
CA MET A 145 -12.47 6.64 -0.87
C MET A 145 -13.57 5.98 -0.02
N GLY A 146 -13.60 4.65 0.03
CA GLY A 146 -14.53 3.91 0.89
C GLY A 146 -14.27 4.07 2.38
N GLU A 147 -13.20 4.76 2.81
CA GLU A 147 -13.01 5.15 4.20
C GLU A 147 -14.12 6.10 4.69
N TYR A 148 -14.66 6.94 3.80
CA TYR A 148 -15.61 7.99 4.15
C TYR A 148 -17.07 7.51 4.20
N GLY A 149 -17.38 6.36 3.58
CA GLY A 149 -18.76 5.90 3.44
C GLY A 149 -19.60 6.83 2.57
N THR A 150 -20.85 7.07 2.97
CA THR A 150 -21.80 7.92 2.23
C THR A 150 -22.56 8.85 3.20
N PRO A 151 -21.88 9.85 3.77
CA PRO A 151 -22.51 10.79 4.70
C PRO A 151 -23.47 11.72 3.97
N ASN A 152 -24.36 12.37 4.72
CA ASN A 152 -25.32 13.36 4.19
C ASN A 152 -24.74 14.79 4.16
N ILE A 153 -23.43 14.90 3.91
CA ILE A 153 -22.66 16.14 3.76
C ILE A 153 -21.59 15.91 2.68
N ASP A 154 -20.97 16.97 2.18
CA ASP A 154 -19.87 16.86 1.23
C ASP A 154 -18.67 16.11 1.85
N ILE A 155 -18.05 15.24 1.05
CA ILE A 155 -16.83 14.52 1.44
C ILE A 155 -15.63 15.39 1.09
N GLU A 156 -14.83 15.73 2.10
CA GLU A 156 -13.59 16.51 1.96
C GLU A 156 -12.36 15.61 1.73
N GLU A 157 -11.23 16.22 1.33
CA GLU A 157 -9.94 15.55 1.17
C GLU A 157 -9.24 15.33 2.53
N GLY A 158 -9.81 14.44 3.35
CA GLY A 158 -9.17 13.90 4.55
C GLY A 158 -9.37 14.70 5.83
N TYR A 159 -9.65 16.01 5.74
CA TYR A 159 -9.85 16.90 6.89
C TYR A 159 -11.10 17.77 6.72
N ILE A 160 -11.76 18.10 7.83
CA ILE A 160 -12.95 18.95 7.86
C ILE A 160 -12.80 20.02 8.95
N THR A 161 -13.20 21.25 8.63
CA THR A 161 -13.25 22.34 9.62
C THR A 161 -14.64 22.41 10.22
N ILE A 162 -14.74 22.25 11.53
CA ILE A 162 -16.00 22.21 12.27
C ILE A 162 -16.04 23.36 13.26
N GLU A 163 -17.18 24.07 13.32
CA GLU A 163 -17.53 24.94 14.44
C GLU A 163 -18.53 24.22 15.33
N HIS A 164 -18.18 24.01 16.60
CA HIS A 164 -18.98 23.27 17.56
C HIS A 164 -18.94 23.97 18.94
N ASN A 165 -20.12 24.33 19.46
CA ASN A 165 -20.29 25.01 20.75
C ASN A 165 -19.40 26.26 20.91
N GLY A 166 -19.34 27.10 19.87
CA GLY A 166 -18.55 28.35 19.87
C GLY A 166 -17.04 28.17 19.73
N ARG A 167 -16.56 26.96 19.42
CA ARG A 167 -15.14 26.67 19.15
C ARG A 167 -14.98 26.18 17.72
N LYS A 168 -13.85 26.51 17.08
CA LYS A 168 -13.52 26.11 15.71
C LYS A 168 -12.22 25.31 15.69
N ASP A 169 -12.21 24.21 14.95
CA ASP A 169 -11.02 23.37 14.76
C ASP A 169 -11.06 22.65 13.40
N THR A 170 -9.90 22.17 12.93
CA THR A 170 -9.77 21.32 11.74
C THR A 170 -9.36 19.92 12.16
N LEU A 171 -10.22 18.94 11.88
CA LEU A 171 -10.11 17.56 12.38
C LEU A 171 -10.00 16.58 11.20
N PRO A 172 -9.45 15.38 11.42
CA PRO A 172 -9.60 14.30 10.45
C PRO A 172 -11.08 14.06 10.13
N TYR A 173 -11.41 13.91 8.85
CA TYR A 173 -12.77 13.68 8.39
C TYR A 173 -13.33 12.37 8.99
N PRO A 174 -14.60 12.32 9.47
CA PRO A 174 -15.21 11.11 10.04
C PRO A 174 -15.20 9.91 9.08
N LYS A 175 -14.86 8.71 9.58
CA LYS A 175 -14.74 7.50 8.74
C LYS A 175 -15.90 6.52 8.97
N GLN A 176 -16.46 5.97 7.90
CA GLN A 176 -17.62 5.06 7.91
C GLN A 176 -17.46 3.92 6.88
N PRO A 177 -16.46 3.03 7.03
CA PRO A 177 -16.17 1.99 6.05
C PRO A 177 -17.26 0.92 5.97
N GLY A 178 -17.51 0.43 4.75
CA GLY A 178 -18.56 -0.57 4.47
C GLY A 178 -18.12 -2.05 4.46
N SER A 179 -16.85 -2.37 4.74
CA SER A 179 -16.35 -3.75 4.80
C SER A 179 -15.06 -3.88 5.63
N PHE A 180 -14.62 -5.11 5.93
CA PHE A 180 -13.36 -5.33 6.64
C PHE A 180 -12.13 -4.86 5.85
N TYR A 181 -12.14 -4.92 4.52
CA TYR A 181 -11.11 -4.28 3.70
C TYR A 181 -11.07 -2.76 3.92
N HIS A 182 -12.20 -2.08 3.78
CA HIS A 182 -12.24 -0.62 3.93
C HIS A 182 -11.86 -0.19 5.35
N LEU A 183 -12.27 -0.98 6.35
CA LEU A 183 -11.91 -0.74 7.74
C LEU A 183 -10.40 -0.88 7.98
N SER A 184 -9.72 -1.83 7.32
CA SER A 184 -8.26 -1.93 7.43
C SER A 184 -7.54 -0.67 6.92
N LYS A 185 -8.05 -0.04 5.85
CA LYS A 185 -7.49 1.23 5.35
C LYS A 185 -7.73 2.40 6.29
N VAL A 186 -8.90 2.46 6.94
CA VAL A 186 -9.14 3.41 8.02
C VAL A 186 -8.08 3.25 9.12
N HIS A 187 -7.76 2.02 9.52
CA HIS A 187 -6.73 1.77 10.53
C HIS A 187 -5.34 2.19 10.05
N ASP A 188 -4.98 1.91 8.80
CA ASP A 188 -3.71 2.36 8.24
C ASP A 188 -3.57 3.87 8.28
N SER A 189 -4.58 4.60 7.81
CA SER A 189 -4.59 6.07 7.77
C SER A 189 -4.42 6.65 9.18
N HIS A 190 -5.07 6.07 10.20
CA HIS A 190 -4.89 6.52 11.59
C HIS A 190 -3.48 6.23 12.13
N ASN A 191 -2.92 5.05 11.84
CA ASN A 191 -1.55 4.70 12.22
C ASN A 191 -0.52 5.64 11.56
N ILE A 192 -0.72 5.95 10.27
CA ILE A 192 0.15 6.87 9.52
C ILE A 192 0.03 8.29 10.08
N HIS A 193 -1.17 8.80 10.33
CA HIS A 193 -1.35 10.13 10.93
C HIS A 193 -0.66 10.24 12.29
N PHE A 194 -0.78 9.20 13.12
CA PHE A 194 -0.08 9.12 14.39
C PHE A 194 1.45 9.17 14.19
N ALA A 195 1.98 8.32 13.30
CA ALA A 195 3.42 8.26 13.03
C ALA A 195 3.96 9.58 12.46
N CYS A 196 3.22 10.25 11.57
CA CYS A 196 3.59 11.58 11.07
C CYS A 196 3.67 12.60 12.20
N LYS A 197 2.66 12.60 13.10
CA LYS A 197 2.61 13.55 14.23
C LYS A 197 3.69 13.29 15.28
N VAL A 198 3.97 12.03 15.60
CA VAL A 198 4.81 11.64 16.74
C VAL A 198 6.26 11.39 16.32
N TRP A 199 6.49 10.83 15.13
CA TRP A 199 7.83 10.50 14.63
C TRP A 199 8.32 11.45 13.53
N GLY A 200 7.48 12.38 13.07
CA GLY A 200 7.87 13.32 12.01
C GLY A 200 7.97 12.68 10.62
N LEU A 201 7.38 11.49 10.42
CA LEU A 201 7.34 10.84 9.11
C LEU A 201 6.57 11.68 8.09
N ARG A 202 6.91 11.51 6.82
CA ARG A 202 6.30 12.21 5.69
C ARG A 202 5.49 11.21 4.87
N ALA A 203 4.18 11.43 4.80
CA ALA A 203 3.27 10.54 4.08
C ALA A 203 2.25 11.29 3.22
N THR A 204 1.74 10.62 2.20
CA THR A 204 0.57 11.02 1.39
C THR A 204 -0.31 9.82 1.15
#